data_AF-A0A6V7H8W3-F1
#
_entry.id   AF-A0A6V7H8W3-F1
#
_cell.length_a   1.000
_cell.length_b   1.000
_cell.length_c   1.000
_cell.angle_alpha   90.00
_cell.angle_beta   90.00
_cell.angle_gamma   90.00
#
_symmetry.space_group_name_H-M   'P 1'
#
loop_
_entity.id
_entity.type
_entity.pdbx_description
1 polymer ?
#
loop_
_entity_poly.entity_id
_entity_poly.type
_entity_poly.pdbx_seq_one_letter_code
_entity_poly.pdbx_strand_id
1 'polypeptide(L)'
;AGATTREIVYPCRVCGKIYSRKSSMYTHVRLCVRSQKKLWPCSQCGKRYKWRASLKTHIRVECGKEPTFTCPICGKKFKHKHRWQSHAKSIHLVSKKVWWCSQCGKRYMWRDSLKKHLRVECGKDPTFECPICGRKFKHKHRWQSHAKLIHYVTM
;
A
#
# COMPACT_ATOMS: atom_id res chain seq x y z
N ALA A 1 -16.82 14.02 54.16
CA ALA A 1 -15.53 13.35 53.91
C ALA A 1 -15.60 12.70 52.52
N GLY A 2 -14.98 13.33 51.51
CA GLY A 2 -14.97 12.81 50.14
C GLY A 2 -13.88 11.77 49.99
N ALA A 3 -14.26 10.52 49.74
CA ALA A 3 -13.33 9.45 49.41
C ALA A 3 -12.78 9.68 48.00
N THR A 4 -11.54 10.15 47.89
CA THR A 4 -10.80 10.14 46.62
C THR A 4 -10.37 8.70 46.31
N THR A 5 -11.19 7.99 45.54
CA THR A 5 -10.77 6.73 44.92
C THR A 5 -9.56 7.01 44.01
N ARG A 6 -8.37 6.57 44.43
CA ARG A 6 -7.16 6.61 43.60
C ARG A 6 -7.39 5.77 42.34
N GLU A 7 -7.58 6.43 41.21
CA GLU A 7 -7.67 5.78 39.91
C GLU A 7 -6.30 5.16 39.57
N ILE A 8 -6.24 3.83 39.53
CA ILE A 8 -4.99 3.12 39.22
C ILE A 8 -4.73 3.21 37.72
N VAL A 9 -3.70 3.95 37.35
CA VAL A 9 -3.26 4.13 35.97
C VAL A 9 -1.98 3.35 35.66
N TYR A 10 -1.82 2.95 34.40
CA TYR A 10 -0.71 2.12 33.93
C TYR A 10 0.10 2.87 32.86
N PRO A 11 1.19 3.57 33.25
CA PRO A 11 2.05 4.28 32.30
C PRO A 11 2.97 3.33 31.52
N CYS A 12 3.15 3.61 30.23
CA CYS A 12 4.14 2.95 29.39
C CYS A 12 5.55 3.45 29.73
N ARG A 13 6.43 2.55 30.19
CA ARG A 13 7.82 2.89 30.55
C ARG A 13 8.70 3.32 29.35
N VAL A 14 8.21 3.16 28.12
CA VAL A 14 8.98 3.42 26.90
C VAL A 14 8.65 4.77 26.27
N CYS A 15 7.39 5.23 26.35
CA CYS A 15 6.97 6.50 25.75
C CYS A 15 6.07 7.36 26.64
N GLY A 16 5.81 6.96 27.89
CA GLY A 16 5.04 7.73 28.85
C GLY A 16 3.52 7.71 28.70
N LYS A 17 2.97 7.09 27.64
CA LYS A 17 1.49 7.01 27.46
C LYS A 17 0.81 6.26 28.61
N ILE A 18 -0.26 6.84 29.14
CA ILE A 18 -1.02 6.33 30.28
C ILE A 18 -2.24 5.54 29.80
N TYR A 19 -2.52 4.41 30.46
CA TYR A 19 -3.66 3.55 30.16
C TYR A 19 -4.45 3.27 31.44
N SER A 20 -5.77 3.18 31.34
CA SER A 20 -6.66 2.79 32.44
C SER A 20 -6.68 1.29 32.72
N ARG A 21 -6.15 0.46 31.81
CA ARG A 21 -6.08 -1.01 31.94
C ARG A 21 -4.67 -1.55 31.73
N LYS A 22 -4.25 -2.45 32.62
CA LYS A 22 -2.94 -3.13 32.57
C LYS A 22 -2.72 -3.89 31.26
N SER A 23 -3.73 -4.61 30.77
CA SER A 23 -3.67 -5.37 29.51
C SER A 23 -3.39 -4.47 28.29
N SER A 24 -4.07 -3.33 28.19
CA SER A 24 -3.87 -2.34 27.13
C SER A 24 -2.46 -1.77 27.14
N MET A 25 -1.92 -1.46 28.33
CA MET A 25 -0.53 -1.02 28.49
C MET A 25 0.45 -2.10 28.03
N TYR A 26 0.26 -3.38 28.41
CA TYR A 26 1.14 -4.47 27.99
C TYR A 26 1.13 -4.72 26.47
N THR A 27 -0.03 -4.67 25.82
CA THR A 27 -0.11 -4.76 24.35
C THR A 27 0.59 -3.59 23.69
N HIS A 28 0.41 -2.38 24.23
CA HIS A 28 1.09 -1.19 23.74
C HIS A 28 2.60 -1.28 23.91
N VAL A 29 3.11 -1.65 25.09
CA VAL A 29 4.56 -1.76 25.36
C VAL A 29 5.21 -2.76 24.39
N ARG A 30 4.59 -3.91 24.12
CA ARG A 30 5.12 -4.87 23.12
C ARG A 30 5.26 -4.26 21.72
N LEU A 31 4.29 -3.44 21.30
CA LEU A 31 4.36 -2.72 20.02
C LEU A 31 5.34 -1.54 20.07
N CYS A 32 5.38 -0.82 21.18
CA CYS A 32 6.23 0.34 21.40
C CYS A 32 7.71 -0.04 21.42
N VAL A 33 8.08 -1.11 22.13
CA VAL A 33 9.43 -1.69 22.13
C VAL A 33 9.82 -2.16 20.71
N ARG A 34 8.88 -2.72 19.95
CA ARG A 34 9.10 -3.12 18.56
C ARG A 34 9.29 -1.92 17.63
N SER A 35 8.61 -0.82 17.90
CA SER A 35 8.74 0.47 17.20
C SER A 35 10.04 1.19 17.56
N GLN A 36 10.47 1.08 18.82
CA GLN A 36 11.73 1.61 19.35
C GLN A 36 12.95 0.69 19.08
N LYS A 37 12.80 -0.36 18.26
CA LYS A 37 13.99 -1.02 17.70
C LYS A 37 14.81 0.06 17.00
N LYS A 38 16.02 0.33 17.51
CA LYS A 38 16.97 1.35 17.04
C LYS A 38 17.01 1.35 15.52
N LEU A 39 16.20 2.22 14.92
CA LEU A 39 16.20 2.41 13.48
C LEU A 39 17.53 3.04 13.11
N TRP A 40 18.08 2.66 11.97
CA TRP A 40 19.31 3.21 11.45
C TRP A 40 18.99 4.49 10.68
N PRO A 41 19.35 5.69 11.20
CA PRO A 41 19.11 6.94 10.51
C PRO A 41 20.12 7.11 9.36
N CYS A 42 19.66 7.66 8.25
CA CYS A 42 20.53 8.15 7.20
C CYS A 42 21.11 9.51 7.61
N SER A 43 22.44 9.60 7.69
CA SER A 43 23.13 10.86 8.02
C SER A 43 22.94 11.95 6.97
N GLN A 44 22.57 11.59 5.73
CA GLN A 44 22.45 12.55 4.62
C GLN A 44 21.03 13.12 4.47
N CYS A 45 19.98 12.41 4.90
CA CYS A 45 18.59 12.89 4.74
C CYS A 45 17.66 12.60 5.92
N GLY A 46 18.17 12.06 7.03
CA GLY A 46 17.40 11.80 8.25
C GLY A 46 16.42 10.62 8.18
N LYS A 47 16.17 10.02 7.01
CA LYS A 47 15.27 8.85 6.87
C LYS A 47 15.75 7.66 7.72
N ARG A 48 14.82 6.97 8.38
CA ARG A 48 15.11 5.91 9.35
C ARG A 48 14.74 4.54 8.80
N TYR A 49 15.62 3.56 8.98
CA TYR A 49 15.47 2.21 8.43
C TYR A 49 15.49 1.13 9.51
N LYS A 50 14.61 0.14 9.39
CA LYS A 50 14.53 -0.98 10.33
C LYS A 50 15.79 -1.85 10.35
N TRP A 51 16.49 -1.94 9.21
CA TRP A 51 17.64 -2.83 9.03
C TRP A 51 18.85 -2.07 8.48
N ARG A 52 20.06 -2.41 8.96
CA ARG A 52 21.33 -1.84 8.44
C ARG A 52 21.47 -2.04 6.92
N ALA A 53 21.09 -3.22 6.41
CA ALA A 53 21.11 -3.52 4.98
C ALA A 53 20.23 -2.54 4.17
N SER A 54 19.03 -2.22 4.69
CA SER A 54 18.14 -1.26 4.06
C SER A 54 18.72 0.17 4.06
N LEU A 55 19.34 0.59 5.16
CA LEU A 55 20.05 1.87 5.21
C LEU A 55 21.23 1.91 4.21
N LYS A 56 22.04 0.85 4.16
CA LYS A 56 23.18 0.75 3.24
C LYS A 56 22.74 0.85 1.78
N THR A 57 21.66 0.16 1.41
CA THR A 57 21.08 0.27 0.07
C THR A 57 20.53 1.66 -0.20
N HIS A 58 19.87 2.28 0.77
CA HIS A 58 19.37 3.64 0.64
C HIS A 58 20.49 4.65 0.42
N ILE A 59 21.53 4.67 1.25
CA ILE A 59 22.66 5.60 1.09
C ILE A 59 23.29 5.43 -0.30
N ARG A 60 23.54 4.19 -0.71
CA ARG A 60 24.16 3.86 -2.01
C ARG A 60 23.36 4.39 -3.20
N VAL A 61 22.03 4.36 -3.12
CA VAL A 61 21.15 4.55 -4.28
C VAL A 61 20.44 5.89 -4.29
N GLU A 62 20.12 6.44 -3.12
CA GLU A 62 19.26 7.62 -2.99
C GLU A 62 20.02 8.86 -2.58
N CYS A 63 21.04 8.75 -1.73
CA CYS A 63 21.73 9.92 -1.16
C CYS A 63 23.13 10.16 -1.75
N GLY A 64 23.80 9.13 -2.30
CA GLY A 64 25.21 9.26 -2.67
C GLY A 64 25.58 9.04 -4.14
N LYS A 65 24.66 8.67 -5.03
CA LYS A 65 25.01 8.43 -6.45
C LYS A 65 23.89 8.85 -7.41
N GLU A 66 24.31 9.49 -8.51
CA GLU A 66 23.52 9.63 -9.72
C GLU A 66 22.95 8.27 -10.17
N PRO A 67 21.84 8.25 -10.91
CA PRO A 67 21.25 7.00 -11.37
C PRO A 67 22.28 6.17 -12.14
N THR A 68 22.55 4.96 -11.66
CA THR A 68 23.65 4.11 -12.16
C THR A 68 23.25 3.29 -13.39
N PHE A 69 21.97 3.23 -13.73
CA PHE A 69 21.46 2.45 -14.86
C PHE A 69 20.76 3.35 -15.86
N THR A 70 21.38 3.56 -17.02
CA THR A 70 20.82 4.34 -18.13
C THR A 70 20.17 3.40 -19.13
N CYS A 71 18.95 3.72 -19.58
CA CYS A 71 18.33 3.02 -20.70
C CYS A 71 19.11 3.36 -21.98
N PRO A 72 19.69 2.37 -22.69
CA PRO A 72 20.43 2.66 -23.92
C PRO A 72 19.51 3.11 -25.07
N ILE A 73 18.19 2.90 -24.95
CA ILE A 73 17.22 3.21 -26.01
C ILE A 73 16.65 4.62 -25.88
N CYS A 74 16.33 5.07 -24.66
CA CYS A 74 15.70 6.39 -24.44
C CYS A 74 16.48 7.30 -23.48
N GLY A 75 17.68 6.90 -23.04
CA GLY A 75 18.50 7.70 -22.11
C GLY A 75 17.95 7.83 -20.70
N LYS A 76 16.77 7.25 -20.39
CA LYS A 76 16.15 7.37 -19.07
C LYS A 76 17.00 6.71 -17.99
N LYS A 77 17.23 7.45 -16.91
CA LYS A 77 18.13 7.13 -15.82
C LYS A 77 17.38 6.49 -14.63
N PHE A 78 17.94 5.40 -14.08
CA PHE A 78 17.34 4.65 -12.97
C PHE A 78 18.34 4.36 -11.85
N LYS A 79 17.83 4.46 -10.63
CA LYS A 79 18.53 4.21 -9.38
C LYS A 79 18.72 2.71 -9.06
N HIS A 80 17.85 1.84 -9.58
CA HIS A 80 17.90 0.40 -9.34
C HIS A 80 17.86 -0.41 -10.64
N LYS A 81 18.71 -1.45 -10.73
CA LYS A 81 18.76 -2.39 -11.86
C LYS A 81 17.41 -2.99 -12.21
N HIS A 82 16.66 -3.47 -11.20
CA HIS A 82 15.35 -4.08 -11.44
C HIS A 82 14.35 -3.10 -12.06
N ARG A 83 14.38 -1.81 -11.69
CA ARG A 83 13.50 -0.79 -12.28
C ARG A 83 13.87 -0.47 -13.72
N TRP A 84 15.18 -0.37 -14.01
CA TRP A 84 15.67 -0.22 -15.38
C TRP A 84 15.28 -1.40 -16.26
N GLN A 85 15.50 -2.64 -15.82
CA GLN A 85 15.10 -3.85 -16.54
C GLN A 85 13.59 -3.91 -16.78
N SER A 86 12.80 -3.57 -15.75
CA SER A 86 11.35 -3.48 -15.84
C SER A 86 10.96 -2.49 -16.93
N HIS A 87 11.47 -1.25 -16.85
CA HIS A 87 11.22 -0.20 -17.82
C HIS A 87 11.55 -0.65 -19.26
N ALA A 88 12.75 -1.18 -19.48
CA ALA A 88 13.19 -1.64 -20.79
C ALA A 88 12.23 -2.70 -21.37
N LYS A 89 11.85 -3.70 -20.56
CA LYS A 89 10.87 -4.73 -20.95
C LYS A 89 9.48 -4.15 -21.23
N SER A 90 9.03 -3.16 -20.47
CA SER A 90 7.67 -2.64 -20.60
C SER A 90 7.46 -1.60 -21.70
N ILE A 91 8.50 -0.84 -22.01
CA ILE A 91 8.42 0.30 -22.93
C ILE A 91 9.02 -0.06 -24.29
N HIS A 92 10.15 -0.77 -24.31
CA HIS A 92 10.93 -0.98 -25.53
C HIS A 92 10.82 -2.38 -26.13
N LEU A 93 10.32 -3.38 -25.39
CA LEU A 93 10.03 -4.69 -25.97
C LEU A 93 8.67 -4.66 -26.67
N VAL A 94 8.68 -4.86 -28.00
CA VAL A 94 7.50 -4.80 -28.89
C VAL A 94 6.48 -5.90 -28.57
N SER A 95 6.92 -7.08 -28.13
CA SER A 95 6.06 -8.18 -27.69
C SER A 95 5.77 -8.09 -26.18
N LYS A 96 4.90 -7.15 -25.80
CA LYS A 96 4.51 -7.00 -24.39
C LYS A 96 3.70 -8.22 -23.96
N LYS A 97 4.32 -9.15 -23.24
CA LYS A 97 3.61 -10.16 -22.43
C LYS A 97 2.78 -9.41 -21.38
N VAL A 98 1.57 -9.04 -21.75
CA VAL A 98 0.58 -8.43 -20.87
C VAL A 98 -0.04 -9.51 -20.00
N TRP A 99 -0.35 -9.14 -18.77
CA TRP A 99 -1.15 -9.97 -17.88
C TRP A 99 -2.61 -9.56 -18.06
N TRP A 100 -3.53 -10.50 -18.27
CA TRP A 100 -4.94 -10.16 -18.42
C TRP A 100 -5.77 -10.75 -17.28
N CYS A 101 -6.86 -10.07 -16.95
CA CYS A 101 -7.87 -10.59 -16.04
C CYS A 101 -8.78 -11.55 -16.81
N SER A 102 -8.87 -12.81 -16.38
CA SER A 102 -9.79 -13.79 -16.99
C SER A 102 -11.26 -13.43 -16.80
N GLN A 103 -11.61 -12.64 -15.78
CA GLN A 103 -13.01 -12.32 -15.47
C GLN A 103 -13.55 -11.11 -16.25
N CYS A 104 -12.70 -10.16 -16.65
CA CYS A 104 -13.15 -8.94 -17.33
C CYS A 104 -12.29 -8.51 -18.53
N GLY A 105 -11.30 -9.33 -18.92
CA GLY A 105 -10.46 -9.09 -20.10
C GLY A 105 -9.47 -7.92 -19.98
N LYS A 106 -9.50 -7.13 -18.90
CA LYS A 106 -8.59 -5.98 -18.73
C LYS A 106 -7.12 -6.44 -18.73
N ARG A 107 -6.29 -5.71 -19.46
CA ARG A 107 -4.86 -5.97 -19.65
C ARG A 107 -4.00 -5.08 -18.75
N TYR A 108 -2.93 -5.64 -18.22
CA TYR A 108 -2.02 -5.01 -17.28
C TYR A 108 -0.58 -5.26 -17.71
N MET A 109 0.22 -4.20 -17.62
CA MET A 109 1.65 -4.26 -17.91
C MET A 109 2.44 -5.01 -16.84
N TRP A 110 1.97 -5.01 -15.59
CA TRP A 110 2.63 -5.62 -14.45
C TRP A 110 1.74 -6.64 -13.74
N ARG A 111 2.35 -7.74 -13.27
CA ARG A 111 1.66 -8.80 -12.51
C ARG A 111 1.04 -8.26 -11.22
N ASP A 112 1.71 -7.34 -10.54
CA ASP A 112 1.19 -6.75 -9.30
C ASP A 112 -0.02 -5.84 -9.55
N SER A 113 -0.06 -5.15 -10.70
CA SER A 113 -1.24 -4.39 -11.12
C SER A 113 -2.43 -5.32 -11.36
N LEU A 114 -2.24 -6.46 -12.04
CA LEU A 114 -3.27 -7.47 -12.19
C LEU A 114 -3.70 -8.03 -10.83
N LYS A 115 -2.76 -8.39 -9.93
CA LYS A 115 -3.10 -8.89 -8.59
C LYS A 115 -3.90 -7.88 -7.77
N LYS A 116 -3.57 -6.60 -7.82
CA LYS A 116 -4.32 -5.53 -7.15
C LYS A 116 -5.73 -5.42 -7.73
N HIS A 117 -5.85 -5.44 -9.05
CA HIS A 117 -7.15 -5.45 -9.73
C HIS A 117 -7.99 -6.67 -9.34
N LEU A 118 -7.40 -7.87 -9.38
CA LEU A 118 -8.09 -9.09 -8.95
C LEU A 118 -8.56 -8.97 -7.52
N ARG A 119 -7.78 -8.41 -6.59
CA ARG A 119 -8.22 -8.26 -5.19
C ARG A 119 -9.37 -7.25 -5.01
N VAL A 120 -9.31 -6.11 -5.69
CA VAL A 120 -10.20 -4.96 -5.41
C VAL A 120 -11.45 -4.97 -6.29
N GLU A 121 -11.31 -5.39 -7.54
CA GLU A 121 -12.33 -5.22 -8.58
C GLU A 121 -12.99 -6.54 -8.96
N CYS A 122 -12.26 -7.66 -8.91
CA CYS A 122 -12.75 -8.95 -9.41
C CYS A 122 -12.91 -10.02 -8.32
N GLY A 123 -12.25 -9.87 -7.18
CA GLY A 123 -12.10 -10.88 -6.12
C GLY A 123 -13.09 -10.74 -4.98
N LYS A 124 -14.17 -9.97 -5.19
CA LYS A 124 -15.37 -10.00 -4.36
C LYS A 124 -16.54 -10.36 -5.26
N ASP A 125 -17.44 -11.22 -4.77
CA ASP A 125 -18.75 -11.43 -5.38
C ASP A 125 -19.44 -10.08 -5.60
N PRO A 126 -20.30 -9.95 -6.62
CA PRO A 126 -20.98 -8.70 -6.88
C PRO A 126 -21.77 -8.27 -5.65
N THR A 127 -21.36 -7.15 -5.06
CA THR A 127 -21.89 -6.66 -3.79
C THR A 127 -23.16 -5.82 -3.95
N PHE A 128 -23.54 -5.44 -5.18
CA PHE A 128 -24.68 -4.58 -5.45
C PHE A 128 -25.58 -5.19 -6.52
N GLU A 129 -26.80 -5.56 -6.14
CA GLU A 129 -27.81 -6.07 -7.07
C GLU A 129 -28.81 -4.97 -7.42
N CYS A 130 -29.17 -4.86 -8.70
CA CYS A 130 -30.26 -3.98 -9.11
C CYS A 130 -31.58 -4.61 -8.66
N PRO A 131 -32.38 -3.92 -7.82
CA PRO A 131 -33.65 -4.47 -7.34
C PRO A 131 -34.71 -4.58 -8.45
N ILE A 132 -34.52 -3.91 -9.58
CA ILE A 132 -35.49 -3.84 -10.68
C ILE A 132 -35.27 -4.98 -11.69
N CYS A 133 -34.03 -5.28 -12.05
CA CYS A 133 -33.71 -6.28 -13.07
C CYS A 133 -32.83 -7.44 -12.58
N GLY A 134 -32.50 -7.50 -11.28
CA GLY A 134 -31.66 -8.55 -10.69
C GLY A 134 -30.19 -8.52 -11.15
N ARG A 135 -29.78 -7.53 -11.94
CA ARG A 135 -28.42 -7.47 -12.47
C ARG A 135 -27.42 -7.14 -11.36
N LYS A 136 -26.35 -7.93 -11.28
CA LYS A 136 -25.35 -7.87 -10.23
C LYS A 136 -24.11 -7.06 -10.66
N PHE A 137 -23.64 -6.18 -9.78
CA PHE A 137 -22.53 -5.25 -10.00
C PHE A 137 -21.50 -5.34 -8.87
N LYS A 138 -20.22 -5.26 -9.23
CA LYS A 138 -19.10 -5.28 -8.28
C LYS A 138 -18.81 -3.93 -7.61
N HIS A 139 -19.28 -2.82 -8.19
CA HIS A 139 -18.98 -1.46 -7.69
C HIS A 139 -20.23 -0.59 -7.61
N LYS A 140 -20.38 0.15 -6.50
CA LYS A 140 -21.51 1.05 -6.24
C LYS A 140 -21.73 2.08 -7.35
N HIS A 141 -20.67 2.71 -7.86
CA HIS A 141 -20.79 3.71 -8.91
C HIS A 141 -21.37 3.13 -10.22
N ARG A 142 -21.02 1.90 -10.59
CA ARG A 142 -21.58 1.23 -11.78
C ARG A 142 -23.03 0.82 -11.59
N TRP A 143 -23.38 0.32 -10.41
CA TRP A 143 -24.77 0.05 -10.04
C TRP A 143 -25.61 1.33 -10.06
N GLN A 144 -25.10 2.43 -9.48
CA GLN A 144 -25.76 3.73 -9.49
C GLN A 144 -25.95 4.28 -10.91
N SER A 145 -24.92 4.22 -11.75
CA SER A 145 -25.04 4.64 -13.16
C SER A 145 -26.01 3.75 -13.93
N HIS A 146 -25.99 2.43 -13.72
CA HIS A 146 -26.95 1.52 -14.37
C HIS A 146 -28.39 1.80 -13.92
N ALA A 147 -28.63 1.89 -12.60
CA ALA A 147 -29.95 2.23 -12.07
C ALA A 147 -30.43 3.56 -12.65
N LYS A 148 -29.57 4.59 -12.64
CA LYS A 148 -29.92 5.91 -13.16
C LYS A 148 -30.16 5.91 -14.68
N LEU A 149 -29.29 5.33 -15.48
CA LEU A 149 -29.36 5.44 -16.94
C LEU A 149 -30.36 4.48 -17.59
N ILE A 150 -30.64 3.34 -16.96
CA ILE A 150 -31.48 2.28 -17.54
C ILE A 150 -32.87 2.25 -16.91
N HIS A 151 -32.98 2.57 -15.63
CA HIS A 151 -34.25 2.46 -14.89
C HIS A 151 -34.83 3.79 -14.41
N TYR A 152 -34.00 4.84 -14.29
CA TYR A 152 -34.44 6.17 -13.89
C TYR A 152 -34.04 7.20 -14.96
N VAL A 153 -34.49 6.98 -16.20
CA VAL A 153 -34.40 7.98 -17.27
C VAL A 153 -35.24 9.19 -16.84
N THR A 154 -34.54 10.21 -16.33
CA THR A 154 -34.91 11.63 -16.13
C THR A 154 -36.37 11.97 -15.86
N MET A 155 -36.64 12.55 -14.68
CA MET A 155 -37.44 13.79 -14.66
C MET A 155 -36.57 14.95 -15.12
#